data_AF-I3IA77-F1
#
_entry.id   AF-I3IA77-F1
#
_cell.length_a   1.000
_cell.length_b   1.000
_cell.length_c   1.000
_cell.angle_alpha   90.00
_cell.angle_beta   90.00
_cell.angle_gamma   90.00
#
_symmetry.space_group_name_H-M   'P 1'
#
loop_
_entity.id
_entity.type
_entity.pdbx_description
1 polymer ?
#
loop_
_entity_poly.entity_id
_entity_poly.type
_entity_poly.pdbx_seq_one_letter_code
_entity_poly.pdbx_strand_id
1 'polypeptide(L)'
;MKAIKLLATGALLLGAAGMVVPSMAAEATKPCDGGSYHASKDGHHGGKHAGHHGRMARVLDLSDAQKETLKSQREANKAARGALHSQLKEARTALNTATEAGANDAELNALAETLGRLQAQQALAGAKNHQAFLAVLTDEQKQTLSEMKSKRMERKGSRKNDSESKSS
;
A
#
# COMPACT_ATOMS: atom_id res chain seq x y z
N MET A 1 16.06 41.87 -37.61
CA MET A 1 14.76 42.51 -37.93
C MET A 1 13.64 41.68 -37.33
N LYS A 2 12.84 42.32 -36.47
CA LYS A 2 11.43 42.08 -36.06
C LYS A 2 10.98 40.66 -35.64
N ALA A 3 10.70 40.56 -34.34
CA ALA A 3 9.85 39.56 -33.70
C ALA A 3 8.37 39.69 -34.14
N ILE A 4 7.65 38.57 -34.19
CA ILE A 4 6.19 38.53 -34.32
C ILE A 4 5.62 37.84 -33.09
N LYS A 5 5.03 38.64 -32.21
CA LYS A 5 4.06 38.24 -31.20
C LYS A 5 2.70 38.17 -31.89
N LEU A 6 1.92 37.12 -31.65
CA LEU A 6 0.48 37.12 -31.88
C LEU A 6 -0.23 36.57 -30.63
N LEU A 7 -0.88 37.50 -29.94
CA LEU A 7 -1.94 37.31 -28.95
C LEU A 7 -3.28 37.25 -29.70
N ALA A 8 -4.14 36.29 -29.37
CA ALA A 8 -5.59 36.36 -29.55
C ALA A 8 -6.22 35.49 -28.45
N THR A 9 -6.72 36.03 -27.35
CA THR A 9 -8.08 36.56 -27.12
C THR A 9 -9.21 35.61 -27.50
N GLY A 10 -9.96 35.16 -26.50
CA GLY A 10 -11.25 34.49 -26.65
C GLY A 10 -11.88 34.19 -25.29
N ALA A 11 -12.54 35.19 -24.70
CA ALA A 11 -13.45 35.02 -23.58
C ALA A 11 -14.86 34.77 -24.11
N LEU A 12 -15.62 33.79 -23.56
CA LEU A 12 -17.02 34.00 -23.19
C LEU A 12 -17.60 32.91 -22.28
N LEU A 13 -18.41 33.40 -21.35
CA LEU A 13 -19.23 32.83 -20.29
C LEU A 13 -20.32 31.83 -20.72
N LEU A 14 -20.82 31.05 -19.75
CA LEU A 14 -22.21 30.55 -19.48
C LEU A 14 -22.08 29.21 -18.69
N GLY A 15 -22.66 28.91 -17.53
CA GLY A 15 -23.88 29.36 -16.86
C GLY A 15 -24.82 28.16 -16.67
N ALA A 16 -24.92 27.57 -15.47
CA ALA A 16 -26.01 26.72 -14.91
C ALA A 16 -25.53 26.11 -13.58
N ALA A 17 -26.01 26.49 -12.38
CA ALA A 17 -27.35 26.29 -11.80
C ALA A 17 -27.75 24.80 -11.63
N GLY A 18 -27.78 24.34 -10.37
CA GLY A 18 -28.67 23.27 -9.91
C GLY A 18 -28.05 21.90 -9.61
N MET A 19 -27.70 21.65 -8.35
CA MET A 19 -27.99 20.35 -7.72
C MET A 19 -28.48 20.56 -6.30
N VAL A 20 -29.79 20.40 -6.14
CA VAL A 20 -30.45 20.21 -4.85
C VAL A 20 -30.10 18.80 -4.39
N VAL A 21 -29.35 18.68 -3.30
CA VAL A 21 -29.11 17.40 -2.63
C VAL A 21 -30.28 17.20 -1.65
N PRO A 22 -31.18 16.22 -1.84
CA PRO A 22 -32.09 15.85 -0.77
C PRO A 22 -31.27 15.23 0.36
N SER A 23 -31.21 15.94 1.48
CA SER A 23 -30.73 15.41 2.75
C SER A 23 -31.69 14.32 3.21
N MET A 24 -31.33 13.06 2.97
CA MET A 24 -32.02 11.93 3.57
C MET A 24 -31.62 11.87 5.05
N ALA A 25 -32.55 12.27 5.91
CA ALA A 25 -32.50 11.98 7.33
C ALA A 25 -32.56 10.46 7.52
N ALA A 26 -31.41 9.83 7.75
CA ALA A 26 -31.35 8.46 8.20
C ALA A 26 -31.79 8.43 9.67
N GLU A 27 -33.02 7.98 9.90
CA GLU A 27 -33.49 7.66 11.24
C GLU A 27 -32.63 6.54 11.85
N ALA A 28 -32.18 6.82 13.07
CA ALA A 28 -31.43 5.91 13.90
C ALA A 28 -32.30 4.70 14.30
N THR A 29 -32.06 3.55 13.67
CA THR A 29 -32.48 2.26 14.20
C THR A 29 -31.31 1.66 14.99
N LYS A 30 -31.62 1.31 16.25
CA LYS A 30 -30.68 0.78 17.24
C LYS A 30 -30.12 -0.58 16.79
N PRO A 31 -28.85 -0.89 17.10
CA PRO A 31 -28.22 -2.14 16.73
C PRO A 31 -28.78 -3.31 17.53
N CYS A 32 -29.08 -4.41 16.83
CA CYS A 32 -29.41 -5.69 17.45
C CYS A 32 -28.13 -6.41 17.87
N ASP A 33 -28.09 -6.73 19.16
CA ASP A 33 -27.15 -7.58 19.88
C ASP A 33 -26.99 -8.96 19.21
N GLY A 34 -25.76 -9.45 19.05
CA GLY A 34 -25.53 -10.79 18.53
C GLY A 34 -24.08 -11.15 18.30
N GLY A 35 -23.46 -11.82 19.28
CA GLY A 35 -22.26 -12.64 19.06
C GLY A 35 -21.13 -12.42 20.05
N SER A 36 -21.26 -13.05 21.23
CA SER A 36 -20.17 -13.27 22.16
C SER A 36 -19.04 -14.09 21.50
N TYR A 37 -17.94 -13.43 21.18
CA TYR A 37 -16.64 -14.07 20.91
C TYR A 37 -15.53 -13.26 21.61
N HIS A 38 -15.05 -13.79 22.73
CA HIS A 38 -13.78 -13.49 23.40
C HIS A 38 -13.29 -12.03 23.39
N ALA A 39 -13.95 -11.17 24.16
CA ALA A 39 -13.36 -9.92 24.63
C ALA A 39 -12.33 -10.21 25.73
N SER A 40 -11.10 -10.56 25.33
CA SER A 40 -9.95 -10.40 26.22
C SER A 40 -9.75 -8.90 26.46
N LYS A 41 -10.15 -8.48 27.66
CA LYS A 41 -9.60 -7.30 28.32
C LYS A 41 -8.07 -7.45 28.44
N ASP A 42 -7.43 -6.30 28.60
CA ASP A 42 -6.02 -6.11 28.98
C ASP A 42 -5.02 -6.01 27.82
N GLY A 43 -4.56 -4.79 27.59
CA GLY A 43 -3.41 -4.55 26.73
C GLY A 43 -3.28 -3.12 26.24
N HIS A 44 -3.07 -2.16 27.14
CA HIS A 44 -2.41 -0.90 26.78
C HIS A 44 -1.03 -1.19 26.16
N HIS A 45 -0.98 -1.34 24.83
CA HIS A 45 0.26 -1.26 24.08
C HIS A 45 0.35 0.08 23.38
N GLY A 46 0.54 1.14 24.18
CA GLY A 46 1.22 2.37 23.76
C GLY A 46 2.71 2.13 23.47
N GLY A 47 3.00 1.09 22.70
CA GLY A 47 4.35 0.62 22.39
C GLY A 47 4.76 1.12 21.01
N LYS A 48 5.37 2.32 20.98
CA LYS A 48 6.30 2.80 19.94
C LYS A 48 6.16 2.07 18.60
N HIS A 49 5.28 2.58 17.73
CA HIS A 49 5.29 2.26 16.31
C HIS A 49 6.56 2.79 15.64
N ALA A 50 7.73 2.36 16.08
CA ALA A 50 8.88 2.28 15.21
C ALA A 50 8.52 1.20 14.20
N GLY A 51 7.83 1.59 13.12
CA GLY A 51 7.44 0.69 12.04
C GLY A 51 8.63 -0.17 11.61
N HIS A 52 8.37 -1.28 10.93
CA HIS A 52 9.41 -2.25 10.52
C HIS A 52 10.69 -1.62 9.93
N HIS A 53 10.59 -0.44 9.33
CA HIS A 53 11.71 0.38 8.86
C HIS A 53 12.61 0.96 9.95
N GLY A 54 12.07 1.47 11.07
CA GLY A 54 12.86 1.99 12.18
C GLY A 54 13.63 0.90 12.92
N ARG A 55 13.09 -0.32 12.93
CA ARG A 55 13.78 -1.50 13.45
C ARG A 55 14.94 -1.92 12.55
N MET A 56 14.76 -1.89 11.23
CA MET A 56 15.81 -2.24 10.27
C MET A 56 16.98 -1.24 10.30
N ALA A 57 16.67 0.06 10.35
CA ALA A 57 17.68 1.11 10.40
C ALA A 57 18.60 1.00 11.62
N ARG A 58 18.06 0.55 12.76
CA ARG A 58 18.83 0.33 13.99
C ARG A 58 19.69 -0.93 13.91
N VAL A 59 19.23 -1.99 13.26
CA VAL A 59 19.97 -3.24 13.19
C VAL A 59 21.11 -3.19 12.16
N LEU A 60 20.94 -2.42 11.09
CA LEU A 60 21.99 -2.19 10.10
C LEU A 60 22.94 -1.04 10.46
N ASP A 61 22.75 -0.42 11.63
CA ASP A 61 23.47 0.76 12.08
C ASP A 61 23.63 1.82 10.97
N LEU A 62 22.48 2.23 10.40
CA LEU A 62 22.51 3.19 9.30
C LEU A 62 23.03 4.55 9.80
N SER A 63 23.96 5.14 9.06
CA SER A 63 24.42 6.51 9.32
C SER A 63 23.28 7.50 9.07
N ASP A 64 23.38 8.70 9.64
CA ASP A 64 22.35 9.71 9.47
C ASP A 64 22.23 10.19 8.02
N ALA A 65 23.35 10.23 7.29
CA ALA A 65 23.36 10.48 5.85
C ALA A 65 22.58 9.40 5.09
N GLN A 66 22.81 8.11 5.39
CA GLN A 66 22.07 7.00 4.77
C GLN A 66 20.57 7.07 5.09
N LYS A 67 20.21 7.39 6.34
CA LYS A 67 18.80 7.55 6.76
C LYS A 67 18.11 8.67 5.99
N GLU A 68 18.78 9.81 5.81
CA GLU A 68 18.23 10.96 5.10
C GLU A 68 18.06 10.67 3.61
N THR A 69 19.04 10.01 2.97
CA THR A 69 18.89 9.54 1.58
C THR A 69 17.67 8.64 1.41
N LEU A 70 17.49 7.65 2.29
CA LEU A 70 16.33 6.75 2.24
C LEU A 70 15.01 7.46 2.53
N LYS A 71 15.01 8.48 3.38
CA LYS A 71 13.83 9.30 3.66
C LYS A 71 13.44 10.12 2.43
N SER A 72 14.39 10.82 1.82
CA SER A 72 14.16 11.59 0.59
C SER A 72 13.62 10.71 -0.54
N GLN A 73 14.21 9.53 -0.77
CA GLN A 73 13.70 8.57 -1.76
C GLN A 73 12.26 8.11 -1.48
N ARG A 74 11.90 7.92 -0.20
CA ARG A 74 10.54 7.53 0.18
C ARG A 74 9.54 8.66 -0.05
N GLU A 75 9.89 9.89 0.30
CA GLU A 75 9.03 11.05 0.11
C GLU A 75 8.82 11.35 -1.38
N ALA A 76 9.87 11.27 -2.19
CA ALA A 76 9.78 11.43 -3.64
C ALA A 76 8.79 10.43 -4.28
N ASN A 77 8.71 9.21 -3.74
CA ASN A 77 7.84 8.15 -4.25
C ASN A 77 6.48 8.05 -3.52
N LYS A 78 6.21 8.89 -2.52
CA LYS A 78 5.04 8.75 -1.64
C LYS A 78 3.71 8.86 -2.39
N ALA A 79 3.58 9.88 -3.24
CA ALA A 79 2.37 10.10 -4.03
C ALA A 79 2.12 8.94 -5.01
N ALA A 80 3.14 8.53 -5.77
CA ALA A 80 3.04 7.42 -6.71
C ALA A 80 2.67 6.09 -6.01
N ARG A 81 3.25 5.82 -4.83
CA ARG A 81 2.90 4.65 -4.02
C ARG A 81 1.45 4.71 -3.52
N GLY A 82 0.99 5.89 -3.10
CA GLY A 82 -0.39 6.10 -2.66
C GLY A 82 -1.38 5.82 -3.80
N ALA A 83 -1.14 6.39 -4.97
CA ALA A 83 -1.97 6.18 -6.16
C ALA A 83 -2.04 4.70 -6.56
N LEU A 84 -0.89 4.02 -6.66
CA LEU A 84 -0.85 2.59 -7.00
C LEU A 84 -1.56 1.72 -5.95
N HIS A 85 -1.48 2.09 -4.67
CA HIS A 85 -2.20 1.39 -3.61
C HIS A 85 -3.71 1.55 -3.74
N SER A 86 -4.20 2.76 -4.00
CA SER A 86 -5.64 3.00 -4.24
C SER A 86 -6.15 2.23 -5.45
N GLN A 87 -5.43 2.27 -6.58
CA GLN A 87 -5.78 1.53 -7.80
C GLN A 87 -5.85 0.02 -7.55
N LEU A 88 -4.89 -0.53 -6.79
CA LEU A 88 -4.89 -1.94 -6.40
C LEU A 88 -6.07 -2.31 -5.49
N LYS A 89 -6.48 -1.40 -4.60
CA LYS A 89 -7.64 -1.61 -3.74
C LYS A 89 -8.92 -1.63 -4.58
N GLU A 90 -9.08 -0.61 -5.43
CA GLU A 90 -10.23 -0.48 -6.34
C GLU A 90 -10.35 -1.68 -7.27
N ALA A 91 -9.25 -2.12 -7.90
CA ALA A 91 -9.26 -3.29 -8.79
C ALA A 91 -9.63 -4.59 -8.07
N ARG A 92 -9.18 -4.78 -6.81
CA ARG A 92 -9.60 -5.94 -6.00
C ARG A 92 -11.08 -5.87 -5.65
N THR A 93 -11.56 -4.70 -5.25
CA THR A 93 -12.98 -4.50 -4.95
C THR A 93 -13.83 -4.77 -6.19
N ALA A 94 -13.44 -4.23 -7.35
CA ALA A 94 -14.17 -4.45 -8.60
C ALA A 94 -14.25 -5.94 -8.96
N LEU A 95 -13.14 -6.67 -8.90
CA LEU A 95 -13.13 -8.11 -9.18
C LEU A 95 -14.02 -8.89 -8.19
N ASN A 96 -13.93 -8.59 -6.89
CA ASN A 96 -14.76 -9.26 -5.88
C ASN A 96 -16.25 -8.96 -6.09
N THR A 97 -16.61 -7.69 -6.33
CA THR A 97 -18.00 -7.30 -6.57
C THR A 97 -18.56 -7.94 -7.85
N ALA A 98 -17.78 -7.99 -8.93
CA ALA A 98 -18.19 -8.68 -10.16
C ALA A 98 -18.38 -10.19 -9.93
N THR A 99 -17.52 -10.81 -9.12
CA THR A 99 -17.65 -12.22 -8.72
C THR A 99 -18.94 -12.47 -7.93
N GLU A 100 -19.22 -11.62 -6.93
CA GLU A 100 -20.44 -11.71 -6.11
C GLU A 100 -21.71 -11.45 -6.94
N ALA A 101 -21.63 -10.59 -7.95
CA ALA A 101 -22.73 -10.29 -8.87
C ALA A 101 -22.96 -11.36 -9.95
N GLY A 102 -22.12 -12.40 -10.02
CA GLY A 102 -22.22 -13.45 -11.04
C GLY A 102 -21.86 -12.97 -12.44
N ALA A 103 -20.90 -12.05 -12.56
CA ALA A 103 -20.38 -11.58 -13.84
C ALA A 103 -19.88 -12.73 -14.72
N ASN A 104 -19.94 -12.54 -16.04
CA ASN A 104 -19.47 -13.55 -16.98
C ASN A 104 -17.93 -13.63 -17.03
N ASP A 105 -17.41 -14.72 -17.59
CA ASP A 105 -15.96 -14.97 -17.67
C ASP A 105 -15.19 -13.87 -18.41
N ALA A 106 -15.79 -13.24 -19.44
CA ALA A 106 -15.11 -12.19 -20.18
C ALA A 106 -14.87 -10.94 -19.31
N GLU A 107 -15.85 -10.56 -18.49
CA GLU A 107 -15.73 -9.46 -17.55
C GLU A 107 -14.75 -9.78 -16.42
N LEU A 108 -14.84 -10.98 -15.84
CA LEU A 108 -13.92 -11.42 -14.79
C LEU A 108 -12.47 -11.47 -15.29
N ASN A 109 -12.24 -11.95 -16.52
CA ASN A 109 -10.92 -11.96 -17.13
C ASN A 109 -10.36 -10.55 -17.31
N ALA A 110 -11.15 -9.60 -17.82
CA ALA A 110 -10.70 -8.22 -17.99
C ALA A 110 -10.32 -7.54 -16.66
N LEU A 111 -11.09 -7.79 -15.59
CA LEU A 111 -10.81 -7.29 -14.24
C LEU A 111 -9.56 -7.96 -13.65
N ALA A 112 -9.41 -9.27 -13.83
CA ALA A 112 -8.24 -10.03 -13.38
C ALA A 112 -6.95 -9.57 -14.09
N GLU A 113 -6.98 -9.34 -15.41
CA GLU A 113 -5.86 -8.79 -16.16
C GLU A 113 -5.45 -7.40 -15.65
N THR A 114 -6.45 -6.55 -15.36
CA THR A 114 -6.21 -5.23 -14.79
C THR A 114 -5.52 -5.33 -13.43
N LEU A 115 -6.04 -6.18 -12.54
CA LEU A 115 -5.44 -6.44 -11.24
C LEU A 115 -4.02 -7.01 -11.36
N GLY A 116 -3.80 -7.98 -12.25
CA GLY A 116 -2.50 -8.60 -12.49
C GLY A 116 -1.45 -7.60 -12.95
N ARG A 117 -1.80 -6.71 -13.89
CA ARG A 117 -0.92 -5.62 -14.34
C ARG A 117 -0.55 -4.66 -13.21
N LEU A 118 -1.50 -4.28 -12.36
CA LEU A 118 -1.22 -3.41 -11.21
C LEU A 118 -0.32 -4.11 -10.17
N GLN A 119 -0.51 -5.41 -9.96
CA GLN A 119 0.36 -6.21 -9.09
C GLN A 119 1.78 -6.29 -9.64
N ALA A 120 1.94 -6.47 -10.95
CA ALA A 120 3.26 -6.46 -11.60
C ALA A 120 3.96 -5.09 -11.43
N GLN A 121 3.22 -3.98 -11.59
CA GLN A 121 3.75 -2.65 -11.34
C GLN A 121 4.18 -2.48 -9.87
N GLN A 122 3.40 -2.99 -8.91
CA GLN A 122 3.75 -2.95 -7.49
C GLN A 122 5.01 -3.77 -7.19
N ALA A 123 5.14 -4.96 -7.78
CA ALA A 123 6.32 -5.80 -7.62
C ALA A 123 7.57 -5.09 -8.18
N LEU A 124 7.47 -4.50 -9.38
CA LEU A 124 8.57 -3.74 -9.99
C LEU A 124 8.97 -2.53 -9.13
N ALA A 125 7.99 -1.76 -8.63
CA ALA A 125 8.26 -0.64 -7.73
C ALA A 125 8.94 -1.09 -6.43
N GLY A 126 8.52 -2.23 -5.87
CA GLY A 126 9.15 -2.86 -4.73
C GLY A 126 10.60 -3.25 -4.99
N ALA A 127 10.88 -3.89 -6.13
CA ALA A 127 12.22 -4.28 -6.55
C ALA A 127 13.15 -3.07 -6.73
N LYS A 128 12.69 -2.01 -7.41
CA LYS A 128 13.44 -0.76 -7.58
C LYS A 128 13.76 -0.10 -6.24
N ASN A 129 12.78 -0.04 -5.34
CA ASN A 129 13.01 0.50 -3.99
C ASN A 129 14.01 -0.38 -3.20
N HIS A 130 13.97 -1.70 -3.36
CA HIS A 130 14.94 -2.58 -2.72
C HIS A 130 16.35 -2.38 -3.27
N GLN A 131 16.49 -2.25 -4.59
CA GLN A 131 17.77 -1.95 -5.24
C GLN A 131 18.34 -0.61 -4.75
N ALA A 132 17.52 0.45 -4.71
CA ALA A 132 17.93 1.76 -4.20
C ALA A 132 18.36 1.68 -2.72
N PHE A 133 17.66 0.89 -1.91
CA PHE A 133 18.05 0.63 -0.53
C PHE A 133 19.42 -0.05 -0.42
N LEU A 134 19.65 -1.12 -1.20
CA LEU A 134 20.93 -1.85 -1.19
C LEU A 134 22.10 -0.98 -1.67
N ALA A 135 21.86 -0.04 -2.59
CA ALA A 135 22.87 0.88 -3.10
C ALA A 135 23.37 1.89 -2.05
N VAL A 136 22.60 2.12 -0.99
CA VAL A 136 22.96 3.02 0.11
C VAL A 136 23.78 2.31 1.20
N LEU A 137 23.77 0.96 1.22
CA LEU A 137 24.44 0.16 2.24
C LEU A 137 25.92 -0.10 1.91
N THR A 138 26.75 -0.17 2.95
CA THR A 138 28.11 -0.73 2.85
C THR A 138 28.06 -2.25 2.67
N ASP A 139 29.18 -2.86 2.30
CA ASP A 139 29.24 -4.31 2.07
C ASP A 139 29.06 -5.10 3.37
N GLU A 140 29.58 -4.60 4.50
CA GLU A 140 29.38 -5.18 5.83
C GLU A 140 27.90 -5.12 6.24
N GLN A 141 27.21 -4.01 5.92
CA GLN A 141 25.78 -3.87 6.16
C GLN A 141 24.95 -4.81 5.27
N LYS A 142 25.37 -5.05 4.02
CA LYS A 142 24.72 -6.04 3.14
C LYS A 142 24.89 -7.47 3.66
N GLN A 143 26.06 -7.81 4.20
CA GLN A 143 26.29 -9.12 4.83
C GLN A 143 25.39 -9.30 6.06
N THR A 144 25.33 -8.29 6.93
CA THR A 144 24.42 -8.28 8.09
C THR A 144 22.96 -8.44 7.66
N LEU A 145 22.55 -7.78 6.57
CA LEU A 145 21.22 -7.92 5.99
C LEU A 145 20.94 -9.36 5.51
N SER A 146 21.93 -10.02 4.90
CA SER A 146 21.80 -11.42 4.44
C SER A 146 21.62 -12.39 5.60
N GLU A 147 22.43 -12.26 6.65
CA GLU A 147 22.33 -13.11 7.85
C GLU A 147 20.97 -12.95 8.54
N MET A 148 20.47 -11.72 8.63
CA MET A 148 19.12 -11.47 9.14
C MET A 148 18.02 -12.12 8.29
N LYS A 149 18.19 -12.14 6.96
CA LYS A 149 17.25 -12.82 6.06
C LYS A 149 17.27 -14.33 6.32
N SER A 150 18.43 -14.97 6.46
CA SER A 150 18.52 -16.41 6.79
C SER A 150 17.82 -16.75 8.10
N LYS A 151 18.16 -16.03 9.19
CA LYS A 151 17.54 -16.23 10.51
C LYS A 151 16.03 -16.04 10.49
N ARG A 152 15.52 -15.15 9.63
CA ARG A 152 14.07 -14.97 9.44
C ARG A 152 13.43 -16.16 8.71
N MET A 153 14.09 -16.69 7.69
CA MET A 153 13.62 -17.85 6.95
C MET A 153 13.59 -19.11 7.83
N GLU A 154 14.63 -19.33 8.63
CA GLU A 154 14.69 -20.43 9.61
C GLU A 154 13.51 -20.38 10.60
N ARG A 155 13.24 -19.21 11.18
CA ARG A 155 12.08 -19.01 12.10
C ARG A 155 10.73 -19.20 11.42
N LYS A 156 10.63 -18.93 10.12
CA LYS A 156 9.38 -19.16 9.36
C LYS A 156 9.21 -20.65 9.10
N GLY A 157 10.30 -21.36 8.78
CA GLY A 157 10.30 -22.82 8.62
C GLY A 157 9.92 -23.55 9.91
N SER A 158 10.52 -23.16 11.05
CA SER A 158 10.22 -23.82 12.34
C SER A 158 8.76 -23.67 12.74
N ARG A 159 8.16 -22.49 12.54
CA ARG A 159 6.73 -22.26 12.82
C ARG A 159 5.79 -23.09 11.95
N LYS A 160 6.18 -23.36 10.70
CA LYS A 160 5.39 -24.22 9.82
C LYS A 160 5.38 -25.66 10.34
N ASN A 161 6.55 -26.16 10.75
CA ASN A 161 6.68 -27.50 11.31
C ASN A 161 5.91 -27.64 12.64
N ASP A 162 5.94 -26.61 13.49
CA ASP A 162 5.18 -26.58 14.75
C ASP A 162 3.66 -26.53 14.54
N SER A 163 3.19 -25.91 13.44
CA SER A 163 1.77 -25.90 13.09
C SER A 163 1.29 -27.22 12.49
N GLU A 164 2.15 -27.92 11.75
CA GLU A 164 1.86 -29.23 11.16
C GLU A 164 1.84 -30.34 12.24
N SER A 165 2.75 -30.28 13.22
CA SER A 165 2.79 -31.24 14.33
C SER A 165 1.64 -31.11 15.33
N LYS A 166 1.01 -29.93 15.45
CA LYS A 166 -0.18 -29.69 16.28
C LYS A 166 -1.50 -30.00 15.57
N SER A 167 -1.47 -30.18 14.25
CA SER A 167 -2.64 -30.49 13.42
C SER A 167 -2.75 -31.99 13.09
N SER A 168 -1.80 -32.81 13.56
CA SER A 168 -1.79 -34.28 13.46
C SER A 168 -2.02 -34.89 14.82
#